data_AF-A0A066V1G4-F1
#
_entry.id   AF-A0A066V1G4-F1
#
_cell.length_a   1.000
_cell.length_b   1.000
_cell.length_c   1.000
_cell.angle_alpha   90.00
_cell.angle_beta   90.00
_cell.angle_gamma   90.00
#
_symmetry.space_group_name_H-M   'P 1'
#
loop_
_entity.id
_entity.type
_entity.pdbx_description
1 polymer ?
#
loop_
_entity_poly.entity_id
_entity_poly.type
_entity_poly.pdbx_seq_one_letter_code
_entity_poly.pdbx_strand_id
1 'polypeptide(L)'
;DTFEPHVMTGVDKLHAQGYFGKGITVGVVDTGIDYTHPALNSGKPAGTACFGAGCQISGGYDFVGDNYTGSNTPQPDSNPFANCQGSGHGTHVTGTIIAKDAGRGFTGVVPEANVKMYRVFGCGEEASVTDDVIIQAMTYAYFDGVDIISLSIGGPANWIESPAAATASRISYKGIPVYVANGNEGSEG
;
A
#
# COMPACT_ATOMS: atom_id res chain seq x y z
N ASP A 1 -23.92 -3.58 -1.00
CA ASP A 1 -22.68 -4.25 -1.40
C ASP A 1 -23.01 -5.71 -1.65
N THR A 2 -22.68 -6.24 -2.82
CA THR A 2 -22.96 -7.64 -3.21
C THR A 2 -21.71 -8.34 -3.70
N PHE A 3 -20.54 -7.72 -3.56
CA PHE A 3 -19.28 -8.29 -4.02
C PHE A 3 -18.90 -9.47 -3.11
N GLU A 4 -18.64 -10.64 -3.69
CA GLU A 4 -18.51 -11.89 -2.94
C GLU A 4 -17.44 -11.84 -1.84
N PRO A 5 -16.23 -11.29 -2.06
CA PRO A 5 -15.25 -11.13 -0.99
C PRO A 5 -15.76 -10.28 0.17
N HIS A 6 -16.55 -9.24 -0.09
CA HIS A 6 -17.10 -8.38 0.96
C HIS A 6 -18.18 -9.09 1.77
N VAL A 7 -19.03 -9.89 1.13
CA VAL A 7 -20.04 -10.71 1.81
C VAL A 7 -19.37 -11.80 2.67
N MET A 8 -18.32 -12.45 2.15
CA MET A 8 -17.58 -13.50 2.88
C MET A 8 -16.86 -12.97 4.12
N THR A 9 -16.36 -11.74 4.06
CA THR A 9 -15.58 -11.11 5.14
C THR A 9 -16.41 -10.21 6.06
N GLY A 10 -17.69 -9.99 5.74
CA GLY A 10 -18.60 -9.14 6.52
C GLY A 10 -18.43 -7.63 6.28
N VAL A 11 -17.66 -7.23 5.27
CA VAL A 11 -17.50 -5.83 4.85
C VAL A 11 -18.85 -5.24 4.42
N ASP A 12 -19.69 -6.04 3.76
CA ASP A 12 -21.05 -5.67 3.35
C ASP A 12 -21.91 -5.18 4.54
N LYS A 13 -21.76 -5.82 5.70
CA LYS A 13 -22.47 -5.45 6.94
C LYS A 13 -21.96 -4.14 7.53
N LEU A 14 -20.67 -3.86 7.43
CA LEU A 14 -20.08 -2.59 7.87
C LEU A 14 -20.47 -1.45 6.93
N HIS A 15 -20.48 -1.70 5.62
CA HIS A 15 -20.98 -0.76 4.61
C HIS A 15 -22.46 -0.43 4.83
N ALA A 16 -23.28 -1.43 5.17
CA ALA A 16 -24.69 -1.21 5.51
C ALA A 16 -24.90 -0.32 6.75
N GLN A 17 -23.90 -0.25 7.64
CA GLN A 17 -23.86 0.66 8.80
C GLN A 17 -23.24 2.02 8.48
N GLY A 18 -22.78 2.24 7.25
CA GLY A 18 -22.18 3.51 6.81
C GLY A 18 -20.67 3.63 7.05
N TYR A 19 -19.99 2.54 7.40
CA TYR A 19 -18.53 2.55 7.59
C TYR A 19 -17.80 2.32 6.27
N PHE A 20 -17.28 3.41 5.68
CA PHE A 20 -16.52 3.38 4.42
C PHE A 20 -15.05 3.86 4.57
N GLY A 21 -14.60 4.06 5.81
CA GLY A 21 -13.22 4.50 6.12
C GLY A 21 -12.98 6.01 6.04
N LYS A 22 -14.04 6.83 6.01
CA LYS A 22 -13.92 8.29 6.00
C LYS A 22 -13.07 8.80 7.17
N GLY A 23 -12.08 9.64 6.85
CA GLY A 23 -11.17 10.23 7.82
C GLY A 23 -10.00 9.34 8.24
N ILE A 24 -9.97 8.08 7.76
CA ILE A 24 -8.85 7.16 7.98
C ILE A 24 -7.83 7.32 6.85
N THR A 25 -6.56 7.24 7.19
CA THR A 25 -5.43 7.24 6.26
C THR A 25 -4.66 5.92 6.37
N VAL A 26 -4.58 5.17 5.27
CA VAL A 26 -3.83 3.92 5.20
C VAL A 26 -2.48 4.17 4.54
N GLY A 27 -1.39 3.89 5.25
CA GLY A 27 -0.05 3.82 4.68
C GLY A 27 0.17 2.48 3.99
N VAL A 28 0.51 2.50 2.70
CA VAL A 28 0.80 1.28 1.94
C VAL A 28 2.28 1.28 1.59
N VAL A 29 3.02 0.26 2.03
CA VAL A 29 4.45 0.07 1.73
C VAL A 29 4.57 -1.02 0.66
N ASP A 30 4.89 -0.65 -0.58
CA ASP A 30 4.75 -1.54 -1.74
C ASP A 30 5.57 -1.07 -2.96
N THR A 31 5.26 -1.55 -4.18
CA THR A 31 5.97 -1.27 -5.45
C THR A 31 5.66 0.09 -6.07
N GLY A 32 4.90 0.93 -5.39
CA GLY A 32 4.38 2.19 -5.92
C GLY A 32 2.94 2.09 -6.43
N ILE A 33 2.45 3.19 -6.99
CA ILE A 33 1.03 3.32 -7.35
C ILE A 33 0.82 4.05 -8.67
N ASP A 34 -0.07 3.53 -9.51
CA ASP A 34 -0.63 4.25 -10.64
C ASP A 34 -1.88 5.03 -10.21
N TYR A 35 -1.66 6.25 -9.72
CA TYR A 35 -2.74 7.18 -9.38
C TYR A 35 -3.39 7.87 -10.61
N THR A 36 -3.07 7.42 -11.83
CA THR A 36 -3.81 7.78 -13.06
C THR A 36 -4.91 6.76 -13.38
N HIS A 37 -4.88 5.60 -12.70
CA HIS A 37 -5.85 4.53 -12.86
C HIS A 37 -7.27 5.02 -12.51
N PRO A 38 -8.30 4.74 -13.34
CA PRO A 38 -9.66 5.27 -13.14
C PRO A 38 -10.30 4.92 -11.78
N ALA A 39 -9.86 3.81 -11.18
CA ALA A 39 -10.35 3.38 -9.87
C ALA A 39 -9.69 4.09 -8.69
N LEU A 40 -8.55 4.78 -8.90
CA LEU A 40 -7.68 5.36 -7.87
C LEU A 40 -7.41 6.85 -8.06
N ASN A 41 -7.80 7.42 -9.20
CA ASN A 41 -7.57 8.82 -9.53
C ASN A 41 -8.63 9.79 -8.97
N SER A 42 -9.33 9.40 -7.90
CA SER A 42 -10.37 10.22 -7.25
C SER A 42 -11.50 10.66 -8.20
N GLY A 43 -11.88 9.79 -9.15
CA GLY A 43 -12.99 10.03 -10.09
C GLY A 43 -12.66 11.02 -11.22
N LYS A 44 -11.38 11.37 -11.42
CA LYS A 44 -10.94 12.14 -12.59
C LYS A 44 -11.09 11.31 -13.88
N PRO A 45 -11.06 11.94 -15.07
CA PRO A 45 -11.04 11.21 -16.33
C PRO A 45 -9.90 10.18 -16.37
N ALA A 46 -10.14 9.03 -16.98
CA ALA A 46 -9.16 7.94 -17.09
C ALA A 46 -7.80 8.45 -17.61
N GLY A 47 -6.70 8.03 -16.98
CA GLY A 47 -5.35 8.47 -17.32
C GLY A 47 -4.97 9.86 -16.76
N THR A 48 -5.89 10.55 -16.08
CA THR A 48 -5.58 11.80 -15.37
C THR A 48 -5.08 11.48 -13.97
N ALA A 49 -3.89 11.93 -13.64
CA ALA A 49 -3.31 11.79 -12.30
C ALA A 49 -4.13 12.55 -11.23
N CYS A 50 -4.26 11.95 -10.05
CA CYS A 50 -4.65 12.64 -8.83
C CYS A 50 -3.71 12.23 -7.69
N PHE A 51 -2.83 13.14 -7.27
CA PHE A 51 -1.91 12.92 -6.16
C PHE A 51 -1.82 14.17 -5.28
N GLY A 52 -1.79 13.97 -3.96
CA GLY A 52 -1.63 15.04 -2.97
C GLY A 52 -2.96 15.65 -2.51
N ALA A 53 -2.95 16.95 -2.22
CA ALA A 53 -4.09 17.65 -1.64
C ALA A 53 -5.34 17.54 -2.52
N GLY A 54 -6.44 17.04 -1.95
CA GLY A 54 -7.72 16.85 -2.65
C GLY A 54 -7.85 15.54 -3.42
N CYS A 55 -6.87 14.64 -3.32
CA CYS A 55 -6.89 13.29 -3.88
C CYS A 55 -6.94 12.23 -2.77
N GLN A 56 -7.57 11.08 -3.06
CA GLN A 56 -7.55 9.93 -2.14
C GLN A 56 -6.13 9.39 -1.95
N ILE A 57 -5.31 9.40 -3.01
CA ILE A 57 -3.86 9.23 -2.86
C ILE A 57 -3.28 10.56 -2.38
N SER A 58 -3.35 10.74 -1.07
CA SER A 58 -3.14 12.02 -0.38
C SER A 58 -1.67 12.40 -0.23
N GLY A 59 -0.75 11.45 -0.44
CA GLY A 59 0.69 11.66 -0.35
C GLY A 59 1.47 10.37 -0.47
N GLY A 60 2.76 10.42 -0.15
CA GLY A 60 3.66 9.29 -0.24
C GLY A 60 5.09 9.70 -0.53
N TYR A 61 5.96 8.71 -0.69
CA TYR A 61 7.40 8.90 -0.95
C TYR A 61 7.98 7.67 -1.66
N ASP A 62 8.90 7.88 -2.59
CA ASP A 62 9.70 6.82 -3.21
C ASP A 62 11.06 6.74 -2.51
N PHE A 63 11.34 5.61 -1.87
CA PHE A 63 12.59 5.39 -1.16
C PHE A 63 13.73 4.90 -2.06
N VAL A 64 13.42 4.46 -3.28
CA VAL A 64 14.34 3.64 -4.06
C VAL A 64 14.51 4.06 -5.51
N GLY A 65 13.48 4.63 -6.13
CA GLY A 65 13.48 5.01 -7.54
C GLY A 65 13.37 3.81 -8.50
N ASP A 66 13.12 4.11 -9.76
CA ASP A 66 12.79 3.11 -10.79
C ASP A 66 13.88 2.07 -11.05
N ASN A 67 15.16 2.42 -10.89
CA ASN A 67 16.27 1.54 -11.24
C ASN A 67 16.76 0.68 -10.06
N TYR A 68 16.02 0.64 -8.95
CA TYR A 68 16.43 -0.13 -7.78
C TYR A 68 16.24 -1.64 -7.97
N THR A 69 17.27 -2.40 -7.64
CA THR A 69 17.31 -3.86 -7.79
C THR A 69 17.40 -4.60 -6.44
N GLY A 70 17.44 -3.86 -5.32
CA GLY A 70 17.72 -4.40 -3.99
C GLY A 70 19.21 -4.51 -3.65
N SER A 71 20.09 -4.35 -4.62
CA SER A 71 21.56 -4.45 -4.42
C SER A 71 22.32 -3.18 -4.77
N ASN A 72 21.72 -2.27 -5.55
CA ASN A 72 22.31 -0.98 -5.89
C ASN A 72 21.87 0.13 -4.93
N THR A 73 22.53 1.28 -5.01
CA THR A 73 22.20 2.44 -4.19
C THR A 73 20.80 3.00 -4.55
N PRO A 74 19.87 3.11 -3.57
CA PRO A 74 18.57 3.75 -3.75
C PRO A 74 18.68 5.18 -4.31
N GLN A 75 17.73 5.59 -5.14
CA GLN A 75 17.57 6.95 -5.67
C GLN A 75 16.20 7.51 -5.27
N PRO A 76 16.04 7.94 -4.01
CA PRO A 76 14.74 8.37 -3.48
C PRO A 76 14.25 9.68 -4.10
N ASP A 77 12.92 9.80 -4.21
CA ASP A 77 12.24 11.03 -4.59
C ASP A 77 10.84 11.14 -3.95
N SER A 78 10.18 12.28 -4.12
CA SER A 78 8.89 12.56 -3.45
C SER A 78 7.67 11.97 -4.15
N ASN A 79 7.85 11.23 -5.25
CA ASN A 79 6.77 10.75 -6.09
C ASN A 79 6.74 9.21 -6.14
N PRO A 80 5.83 8.55 -5.41
CA PRO A 80 5.72 7.09 -5.41
C PRO A 80 5.00 6.52 -6.65
N PHE A 81 4.87 7.30 -7.72
CA PHE A 81 4.19 6.89 -8.94
C PHE A 81 4.93 5.74 -9.61
N ALA A 82 4.20 4.69 -9.96
CA ALA A 82 4.78 3.58 -10.72
C ALA A 82 3.75 2.97 -11.67
N ASN A 83 4.09 2.92 -12.96
CA ASN A 83 3.30 2.27 -14.01
C ASN A 83 4.18 1.43 -14.97
N CYS A 84 5.33 0.99 -14.46
CA CYS A 84 6.31 0.18 -15.18
C CYS A 84 6.12 -1.32 -14.92
N GLN A 85 6.79 -2.16 -15.69
CA GLN A 85 6.83 -3.61 -15.48
C GLN A 85 7.26 -3.94 -14.04
N GLY A 86 6.54 -4.86 -13.39
CA GLY A 86 6.78 -5.25 -11.99
C GLY A 86 6.15 -4.33 -10.92
N SER A 87 5.66 -3.13 -11.28
CA SER A 87 5.12 -2.18 -10.30
C SER A 87 3.60 -2.23 -10.07
N GLY A 88 2.90 -3.14 -10.75
CA GLY A 88 1.44 -3.26 -10.67
C GLY A 88 0.92 -3.75 -9.32
N HIS A 89 1.78 -4.36 -8.48
CA HIS A 89 1.39 -4.95 -7.21
C HIS A 89 0.81 -3.91 -6.23
N GLY A 90 1.51 -2.79 -6.00
CA GLY A 90 1.03 -1.74 -5.10
C GLY A 90 -0.25 -1.05 -5.58
N THR A 91 -0.44 -0.94 -6.90
CA THR A 91 -1.71 -0.47 -7.49
C THR A 91 -2.84 -1.45 -7.20
N HIS A 92 -2.60 -2.76 -7.35
CA HIS A 92 -3.58 -3.80 -7.06
C HIS A 92 -3.94 -3.83 -5.56
N VAL A 93 -2.95 -3.82 -4.67
CA VAL A 93 -3.13 -3.74 -3.22
C VAL A 93 -3.96 -2.52 -2.84
N THR A 94 -3.60 -1.34 -3.36
CA THR A 94 -4.36 -0.12 -3.11
C THR A 94 -5.79 -0.20 -3.65
N GLY A 95 -5.98 -0.89 -4.77
CA GLY A 95 -7.30 -1.18 -5.33
C GLY A 95 -8.20 -1.96 -4.37
N THR A 96 -7.68 -3.01 -3.73
CA THR A 96 -8.41 -3.76 -2.69
C THR A 96 -8.83 -2.87 -1.51
N ILE A 97 -8.02 -1.85 -1.18
CA ILE A 97 -8.29 -0.96 -0.04
C ILE A 97 -9.33 0.11 -0.41
N ILE A 98 -9.10 0.91 -1.45
CA ILE A 98 -9.88 2.15 -1.68
C ILE A 98 -10.52 2.28 -3.06
N ALA A 99 -10.40 1.30 -3.96
CA ALA A 99 -10.89 1.47 -5.33
C ALA A 99 -12.36 1.92 -5.38
N LYS A 100 -12.67 2.75 -6.37
CA LYS A 100 -14.05 3.16 -6.64
C LYS A 100 -14.31 3.20 -8.15
N ASP A 101 -14.49 2.03 -8.75
CA ASP A 101 -14.82 1.90 -10.17
C ASP A 101 -16.33 1.65 -10.34
N ALA A 102 -17.09 2.73 -10.47
CA ALA A 102 -18.53 2.68 -10.71
C ALA A 102 -18.88 2.04 -12.07
N GLY A 103 -17.97 2.06 -13.05
CA GLY A 103 -18.20 1.49 -14.37
C GLY A 103 -18.13 -0.03 -14.40
N ARG A 104 -17.32 -0.62 -13.50
CA ARG A 104 -17.18 -2.08 -13.35
C ARG A 104 -17.86 -2.65 -12.11
N GLY A 105 -18.45 -1.80 -11.27
CA GLY A 105 -19.05 -2.21 -10.01
C GLY A 105 -18.03 -2.71 -8.98
N PHE A 106 -16.76 -2.32 -9.10
CA PHE A 106 -15.70 -2.71 -8.18
C PHE A 106 -15.45 -1.61 -7.15
N THR A 107 -15.48 -1.98 -5.87
CA THR A 107 -15.18 -1.09 -4.75
C THR A 107 -14.21 -1.78 -3.80
N GLY A 108 -13.25 -1.03 -3.27
CA GLY A 108 -12.40 -1.48 -2.18
C GLY A 108 -13.16 -1.57 -0.85
N VAL A 109 -12.47 -2.07 0.18
CA VAL A 109 -13.03 -2.25 1.53
C VAL A 109 -13.39 -0.92 2.21
N VAL A 110 -12.56 0.11 2.02
CA VAL A 110 -12.72 1.45 2.61
C VAL A 110 -12.64 2.55 1.53
N PRO A 111 -13.65 2.65 0.64
CA PRO A 111 -13.58 3.52 -0.54
C PRO A 111 -13.60 5.03 -0.24
N GLU A 112 -13.76 5.45 1.03
CA GLU A 112 -13.68 6.84 1.47
C GLU A 112 -12.44 7.15 2.31
N ALA A 113 -11.54 6.17 2.50
CA ALA A 113 -10.25 6.40 3.14
C ALA A 113 -9.27 7.14 2.21
N ASN A 114 -8.27 7.76 2.83
CA ASN A 114 -7.09 8.25 2.14
C ASN A 114 -6.01 7.16 2.15
N VAL A 115 -5.13 7.20 1.16
CA VAL A 115 -3.93 6.37 1.09
C VAL A 115 -2.70 7.26 0.99
N LYS A 116 -1.63 6.85 1.67
CA LYS A 116 -0.27 7.34 1.40
C LYS A 116 0.58 6.17 0.92
N MET A 117 1.24 6.32 -0.22
CA MET A 117 2.05 5.25 -0.82
C MET A 117 3.53 5.45 -0.51
N TYR A 118 4.16 4.43 0.07
CA TYR A 118 5.59 4.39 0.37
C TYR A 118 6.23 3.34 -0.51
N ARG A 119 6.82 3.79 -1.61
CA ARG A 119 7.40 2.90 -2.61
C ARG A 119 8.77 2.41 -2.17
N VAL A 120 8.97 1.09 -2.16
CA VAL A 120 10.22 0.46 -1.72
C VAL A 120 10.81 -0.53 -2.74
N PHE A 121 10.16 -0.70 -3.89
CA PHE A 121 10.67 -1.49 -5.01
C PHE A 121 10.86 -0.63 -6.27
N GLY A 122 11.92 -0.93 -7.02
CA GLY A 122 12.11 -0.41 -8.37
C GLY A 122 11.25 -1.11 -9.41
N CYS A 123 11.45 -0.75 -10.68
CA CYS A 123 10.85 -1.42 -11.82
C CYS A 123 11.60 -2.73 -12.14
N GLY A 124 10.88 -3.74 -12.63
CA GLY A 124 11.42 -5.04 -13.02
C GLY A 124 10.74 -6.22 -12.31
N GLU A 125 10.90 -7.43 -12.85
CA GLU A 125 10.23 -8.65 -12.35
C GLU A 125 10.91 -9.25 -11.12
N GLU A 126 12.17 -8.90 -10.86
CA GLU A 126 12.97 -9.40 -9.73
C GLU A 126 13.37 -8.28 -8.75
N ALA A 127 12.52 -7.28 -8.59
CA ALA A 127 12.78 -6.22 -7.62
C ALA A 127 12.78 -6.82 -6.20
N SER A 128 13.94 -6.84 -5.57
CA SER A 128 14.09 -7.16 -4.15
C SER A 128 14.22 -5.89 -3.33
N VAL A 129 13.95 -5.99 -2.03
CA VAL A 129 14.07 -4.88 -1.10
C VAL A 129 14.80 -5.36 0.15
N THR A 130 15.63 -4.49 0.72
CA THR A 130 16.37 -4.76 1.94
C THR A 130 15.62 -4.28 3.18
N ASP A 131 15.87 -4.92 4.32
CA ASP A 131 15.22 -4.61 5.60
C ASP A 131 15.36 -3.14 6.01
N ASP A 132 16.50 -2.50 5.72
CA ASP A 132 16.74 -1.09 6.05
C ASP A 132 15.79 -0.15 5.31
N VAL A 133 15.48 -0.43 4.03
CA VAL A 133 14.51 0.34 3.24
C VAL A 133 13.09 0.12 3.78
N ILE A 134 12.72 -1.13 4.11
CA ILE A 134 11.41 -1.42 4.72
C ILE A 134 11.26 -0.69 6.06
N ILE A 135 12.28 -0.76 6.92
CA ILE A 135 12.30 -0.08 8.23
C ILE A 135 12.20 1.44 8.05
N GLN A 136 12.91 1.99 7.07
CA GLN A 136 12.85 3.42 6.74
C GLN A 136 11.44 3.82 6.32
N ALA A 137 10.80 3.07 5.42
CA ALA A 137 9.44 3.33 4.96
C ALA A 137 8.40 3.21 6.08
N MET A 138 8.47 2.15 6.90
CA MET A 138 7.58 1.98 8.07
C MET A 138 7.73 3.12 9.08
N THR A 139 8.98 3.53 9.35
CA THR A 139 9.26 4.63 10.28
C THR A 139 8.76 5.96 9.73
N TYR A 140 8.94 6.20 8.43
CA TYR A 140 8.41 7.37 7.76
C TYR A 140 6.88 7.40 7.83
N ALA A 141 6.21 6.30 7.51
CA ALA A 141 4.76 6.18 7.59
C ALA A 141 4.22 6.50 8.99
N TYR A 142 4.89 6.02 10.05
CA TYR A 142 4.56 6.36 11.44
C TYR A 142 4.60 7.87 11.70
N PHE A 143 5.67 8.55 11.29
CA PHE A 143 5.81 10.00 11.50
C PHE A 143 4.93 10.84 10.58
N ASP A 144 4.56 10.29 9.43
CA ASP A 144 3.64 10.88 8.47
C ASP A 144 2.15 10.76 8.91
N GLY A 145 1.91 10.16 10.09
CA GLY A 145 0.63 10.22 10.80
C GLY A 145 -0.48 9.39 10.15
N VAL A 146 -0.14 8.26 9.53
CA VAL A 146 -1.14 7.31 9.04
C VAL A 146 -1.82 6.58 10.20
N ASP A 147 -3.05 6.12 10.02
CA ASP A 147 -3.79 5.40 11.06
C ASP A 147 -3.48 3.89 11.06
N ILE A 148 -3.13 3.35 9.88
CA ILE A 148 -2.86 1.93 9.65
C ILE A 148 -1.69 1.81 8.65
N ILE A 149 -0.82 0.82 8.83
CA ILE A 149 0.20 0.46 7.84
C ILE A 149 -0.14 -0.93 7.27
N SER A 150 -0.20 -1.01 5.94
CA SER A 150 -0.27 -2.25 5.17
C SER A 150 1.06 -2.52 4.50
N LEU A 151 1.64 -3.68 4.77
CA LEU A 151 2.92 -4.14 4.27
C LEU A 151 2.73 -5.47 3.53
N SER A 152 2.52 -5.40 2.21
CA SER A 152 2.37 -6.61 1.39
C SER A 152 3.73 -7.08 0.89
N ILE A 153 4.65 -7.27 1.84
CA ILE A 153 6.05 -7.65 1.61
C ILE A 153 6.36 -8.84 2.49
N GLY A 154 7.00 -9.84 1.90
CA GLY A 154 7.46 -11.04 2.57
C GLY A 154 8.75 -11.54 1.91
N GLY A 155 9.40 -12.46 2.59
CA GLY A 155 10.62 -13.11 2.14
C GLY A 155 10.91 -14.32 3.01
N PRO A 156 11.74 -15.25 2.53
CA PRO A 156 12.09 -16.45 3.29
C PRO A 156 12.80 -16.09 4.61
N ALA A 157 12.62 -16.92 5.63
CA ALA A 157 13.35 -16.82 6.92
C ALA A 157 13.16 -15.50 7.68
N ASN A 158 11.94 -14.93 7.67
CA ASN A 158 11.58 -13.79 8.51
C ASN A 158 11.29 -14.23 9.96
N TRP A 159 12.23 -13.96 10.87
CA TRP A 159 12.11 -14.29 12.29
C TRP A 159 11.55 -13.12 13.11
N ILE A 160 10.96 -13.42 14.27
CA ILE A 160 10.41 -12.39 15.19
C ILE A 160 11.48 -11.43 15.70
N GLU A 161 12.74 -11.86 15.71
CA GLU A 161 13.90 -11.07 16.09
C GLU A 161 14.42 -10.16 14.97
N SER A 162 13.87 -10.23 13.75
CA SER A 162 14.35 -9.41 12.64
C SER A 162 14.16 -7.91 12.96
N PRO A 163 15.08 -7.04 12.51
CA PRO A 163 14.96 -5.60 12.72
C PRO A 163 13.64 -5.04 12.16
N ALA A 164 13.15 -5.57 11.05
CA ALA A 164 11.85 -5.20 10.47
C ALA A 164 10.69 -5.61 11.38
N ALA A 165 10.67 -6.84 11.89
CA ALA A 165 9.64 -7.34 12.81
C ALA A 165 9.61 -6.56 14.13
N ALA A 166 10.79 -6.26 14.70
CA ALA A 166 10.91 -5.44 15.90
C ALA A 166 10.39 -4.01 15.68
N THR A 167 10.62 -3.45 14.49
CA THR A 167 10.11 -2.12 14.11
C THR A 167 8.59 -2.13 13.98
N ALA A 168 8.02 -3.08 13.26
CA ALA A 168 6.57 -3.25 13.13
C ALA A 168 5.90 -3.41 14.50
N SER A 169 6.48 -4.23 15.38
CA SER A 169 5.97 -4.45 16.74
C SER A 169 5.97 -3.16 17.57
N ARG A 170 7.01 -2.33 17.47
CA ARG A 170 7.10 -1.05 18.17
C ARG A 170 6.10 -0.02 17.64
N ILE A 171 5.86 0.01 16.33
CA ILE A 171 4.85 0.89 15.72
C ILE A 171 3.45 0.50 16.19
N SER A 172 3.15 -0.80 16.17
CA SER A 172 1.88 -1.35 16.67
C SER A 172 1.66 -1.05 18.15
N TYR A 173 2.69 -1.24 18.99
CA TYR A 173 2.65 -0.88 20.42
C TYR A 173 2.36 0.61 20.66
N LYS A 174 2.77 1.49 19.74
CA LYS A 174 2.51 2.93 19.80
C LYS A 174 1.14 3.34 19.24
N GLY A 175 0.30 2.38 18.86
CA GLY A 175 -1.10 2.61 18.50
C GLY A 175 -1.41 2.65 17.01
N ILE A 176 -0.44 2.38 16.12
CA ILE A 176 -0.68 2.27 14.67
C ILE A 176 -0.59 0.80 14.28
N PRO A 177 -1.72 0.11 14.00
CA PRO A 177 -1.69 -1.29 13.58
C PRO A 177 -0.89 -1.48 12.29
N VAL A 178 -0.07 -2.53 12.26
CA VAL A 178 0.72 -2.95 11.09
C VAL A 178 0.23 -4.31 10.63
N TYR A 179 -0.24 -4.41 9.39
CA TYR A 179 -0.69 -5.65 8.76
C TYR A 179 0.34 -6.10 7.74
N VAL A 180 0.82 -7.34 7.88
CA VAL A 180 1.87 -7.92 7.03
C VAL A 180 1.34 -9.19 6.37
N ALA A 181 1.65 -9.39 5.09
CA ALA A 181 1.32 -10.63 4.39
C ALA A 181 2.16 -11.81 4.91
N ASN A 182 1.59 -13.02 4.93
CA ASN A 182 2.28 -14.22 5.42
C ASN A 182 3.35 -14.78 4.46
N GLY A 183 3.47 -14.25 3.23
CA GLY A 183 4.29 -14.83 2.17
C GLY A 183 3.53 -15.88 1.34
N ASN A 184 4.09 -16.22 0.18
CA ASN A 184 3.50 -17.16 -0.79
C ASN A 184 4.34 -18.43 -0.97
N GLU A 185 5.39 -18.58 -0.17
CA GLU A 185 6.41 -19.62 -0.31
C GLU A 185 5.98 -20.97 0.27
N GLY A 186 4.88 -20.99 1.05
CA GLY A 186 4.15 -22.18 1.53
C GLY A 186 4.99 -23.18 2.33
N SER A 187 5.88 -23.89 1.64
CA SER A 187 6.84 -24.86 2.17
C SER A 187 8.17 -24.27 2.64
N GLU A 188 8.50 -23.01 2.34
CA GLU A 188 9.81 -22.39 2.67
C GLU A 188 9.70 -21.24 3.70
N GLY A 189 8.95 -21.46 4.78
CA GLY A 189 8.84 -20.53 5.91
C GLY A 189 10.16 -20.32 6.66
#